data_AF-A0A3E5ALD3-F1
#
_entry.id   AF-A0A3E5ALD3-F1
#
_cell.length_a   1.000
_cell.length_b   1.000
_cell.length_c   1.000
_cell.angle_alpha   90.00
_cell.angle_beta   90.00
_cell.angle_gamma   90.00
#
_symmetry.space_group_name_H-M   'P 1'
#
loop_
_entity.id
_entity.type
_entity.pdbx_description
1 polymer ?
#
loop_
_entity_poly.entity_id
_entity_poly.type
_entity_poly.pdbx_seq_one_letter_code
_entity_poly.pdbx_strand_id
1 'polypeptide(L)'
;MMEYTQEEFEECYNKIYDSLTKDGIAQQQNCVIFLGGQPGAGKSHFIGQDEFINYIKINGDDYRKYHPRFKDIVLYDVNDMAERTQEFVNACIERLIKDLSDEGYNLVIEGTLRSSQVTINTCQILKDKGYQTDLYIVAIDAVTSWNYTINRAELLKEMGDTPRLVPIDKYNYIVNNLVNSVDQIDSAGCFDAIHIVDRNSKIIYPDNTGRKAASIMEEKLNVGKWNEMYDDIANKFFDLQIDMLQTRKKHKGR
;
A
#
# COMPACT_ATOMS: atom_id res chain seq x y z
N MET A 1 -20.35 12.44 9.70
CA MET A 1 -19.95 13.86 9.79
C MET A 1 -18.44 13.84 9.88
N MET A 2 -17.74 14.49 8.96
CA MET A 2 -16.26 14.47 8.95
C MET A 2 -15.72 15.02 10.27
N GLU A 3 -14.63 14.45 10.78
CA GLU A 3 -14.01 14.88 12.05
C GLU A 3 -13.21 16.19 11.95
N TYR A 4 -13.23 16.83 10.78
CA TYR A 4 -12.47 18.02 10.43
C TYR A 4 -13.28 18.94 9.51
N THR A 5 -12.92 20.23 9.49
CA THR A 5 -13.50 21.22 8.58
C THR A 5 -12.81 21.20 7.21
N GLN A 6 -13.42 21.81 6.20
CA GLN A 6 -12.78 21.97 4.89
C GLN A 6 -11.49 22.78 4.98
N GLU A 7 -11.44 23.82 5.81
CA GLU A 7 -10.24 24.65 6.01
C GLU A 7 -9.08 23.82 6.58
N GLU A 8 -9.35 22.99 7.59
CA GLU A 8 -8.36 22.07 8.15
C GLU A 8 -7.86 21.05 7.12
N PHE A 9 -8.75 20.58 6.24
CA PHE A 9 -8.38 19.70 5.14
C PHE A 9 -7.43 20.40 4.15
N GLU A 10 -7.75 21.63 3.72
CA GLU A 10 -6.90 22.40 2.80
C GLU A 10 -5.51 22.64 3.38
N GLU A 11 -5.41 23.04 4.65
CA GLU A 11 -4.12 23.24 5.31
C GLU A 11 -3.27 21.96 5.35
N CYS A 12 -3.89 20.83 5.68
CA CYS A 12 -3.18 19.56 5.74
C CYS A 12 -2.82 19.03 4.35
N TYR A 13 -3.71 19.18 3.36
CA TYR A 13 -3.45 18.84 1.97
C TYR A 13 -2.26 19.61 1.42
N ASN A 14 -2.23 20.94 1.61
CA ASN A 14 -1.12 21.77 1.12
C ASN A 14 0.21 21.34 1.73
N LYS A 15 0.25 20.98 3.02
CA LYS A 15 1.46 20.44 3.66
C LYS A 15 1.93 19.13 3.02
N ILE A 16 0.99 18.24 2.65
CA ILE A 16 1.32 16.99 1.97
C ILE A 16 1.84 17.29 0.57
N TYR A 17 1.10 18.06 -0.21
CA TYR A 17 1.45 18.44 -1.58
C TYR A 17 2.85 19.07 -1.64
N ASP A 18 3.10 20.08 -0.81
CA ASP A 18 4.41 20.75 -0.71
C ASP A 18 5.53 19.78 -0.35
N SER A 19 5.27 18.79 0.52
CA SER A 19 6.29 17.80 0.89
C SER A 19 6.67 16.85 -0.25
N LEU A 20 5.77 16.68 -1.23
CA LEU A 20 5.98 15.81 -2.39
C LEU A 20 6.65 16.55 -3.56
N THR A 21 6.44 17.88 -3.68
CA THR A 21 6.88 18.67 -4.84
C THR A 21 8.10 19.56 -4.57
N LYS A 22 8.58 19.66 -3.32
CA LYS A 22 9.70 20.53 -2.92
C LYS A 22 11.03 20.25 -3.63
N ASP A 23 11.29 19.02 -4.04
CA ASP A 23 12.62 18.58 -4.47
C ASP A 23 12.77 18.51 -6.00
N GLY A 24 12.53 19.62 -6.71
CA GLY A 24 12.95 19.81 -8.12
C GLY A 24 12.59 18.68 -9.09
N ILE A 25 11.57 17.87 -8.76
CA ILE A 25 11.19 16.69 -9.52
C ILE A 25 10.76 17.16 -10.90
N ALA A 26 11.45 16.69 -11.93
CA ALA A 26 11.19 17.11 -13.29
C ALA A 26 9.76 16.70 -13.70
N GLN A 27 9.00 17.65 -14.20
CA GLN A 27 7.73 17.43 -14.90
C GLN A 27 8.02 16.85 -16.28
N GLN A 28 8.40 15.58 -16.36
CA GLN A 28 8.69 14.94 -17.64
C GLN A 28 8.29 13.47 -17.62
N GLN A 29 7.56 13.08 -18.67
CA GLN A 29 7.27 11.72 -19.16
C GLN A 29 5.83 11.23 -18.99
N ASN A 30 4.96 11.93 -18.24
CA ASN A 30 3.56 11.51 -18.01
C ASN A 30 3.47 9.99 -17.73
N CYS A 31 4.38 9.48 -16.90
CA CYS A 31 4.42 8.06 -16.57
C CYS A 31 3.78 7.84 -15.19
N VAL A 32 2.90 6.86 -15.09
CA VAL A 32 2.39 6.39 -13.81
C VAL A 32 2.67 4.91 -13.61
N ILE A 33 3.23 4.61 -12.45
CA ILE A 33 3.42 3.27 -11.94
C ILE A 33 2.39 3.02 -10.87
N PHE A 34 1.46 2.11 -11.15
CA PHE A 34 0.63 1.53 -10.11
C PHE A 34 1.43 0.44 -9.42
N LEU A 35 1.53 0.53 -8.09
CA LEU A 35 2.28 -0.44 -7.30
C LEU A 35 1.34 -1.28 -6.44
N GLY A 36 1.33 -2.59 -6.70
CA GLY A 36 0.55 -3.60 -6.01
C GLY A 36 1.40 -4.59 -5.22
N GLY A 37 0.74 -5.39 -4.38
CA GLY A 37 1.37 -6.50 -3.64
C GLY A 37 0.93 -6.56 -2.18
N GLN A 38 1.00 -7.75 -1.59
CA GLN A 38 0.62 -7.94 -0.20
C GLN A 38 1.54 -7.18 0.77
N PRO A 39 1.08 -6.84 1.98
CA PRO A 39 1.94 -6.31 3.03
C PRO A 39 3.17 -7.20 3.27
N GLY A 40 4.34 -6.60 3.49
CA GLY A 40 5.58 -7.36 3.69
C GLY A 40 6.26 -7.90 2.42
N ALA A 41 5.65 -7.73 1.24
CA ALA A 41 6.23 -8.18 -0.03
C ALA A 41 7.52 -7.45 -0.44
N GLY A 42 7.69 -6.18 -0.02
CA GLY A 42 8.87 -5.37 -0.34
C GLY A 42 8.63 -4.21 -1.30
N LYS A 43 7.38 -3.75 -1.46
CA LYS A 43 7.00 -2.58 -2.28
C LYS A 43 7.92 -1.36 -2.10
N SER A 44 8.20 -0.96 -0.87
CA SER A 44 9.07 0.20 -0.59
C SER A 44 10.51 -0.01 -1.06
N HIS A 45 11.01 -1.25 -1.09
CA HIS A 45 12.33 -1.55 -1.66
C HIS A 45 12.33 -1.40 -3.17
N PHE A 46 11.28 -1.90 -3.85
CA PHE A 46 11.12 -1.78 -5.29
C PHE A 46 11.13 -0.31 -5.76
N ILE A 47 10.34 0.56 -5.12
CA ILE A 47 10.29 1.99 -5.48
C ILE A 47 11.41 2.85 -4.85
N GLY A 48 12.33 2.21 -4.12
CA GLY A 48 13.52 2.84 -3.56
C GLY A 48 14.70 2.90 -4.53
N GLN A 49 14.59 2.28 -5.70
CA GLN A 49 15.62 2.25 -6.74
C GLN A 49 15.76 3.61 -7.44
N ASP A 50 16.95 3.88 -8.00
CA ASP A 50 17.29 5.14 -8.66
C ASP A 50 16.36 5.47 -9.85
N GLU A 51 15.81 4.46 -10.52
CA GLU A 51 14.86 4.64 -11.63
C GLU A 51 13.58 5.38 -11.20
N PHE A 52 13.20 5.31 -9.92
CA PHE A 52 12.01 5.96 -9.35
C PHE A 52 12.34 7.25 -8.58
N ILE A 53 13.56 7.79 -8.71
CA ILE A 53 13.95 9.02 -7.99
C ILE A 53 13.13 10.24 -8.43
N ASN A 54 12.76 10.29 -9.71
CA ASN A 54 11.97 11.38 -10.30
C ASN A 54 10.45 11.11 -10.27
N TYR A 55 9.99 10.17 -9.46
CA TYR A 55 8.57 9.87 -9.30
C TYR A 55 8.06 10.40 -7.96
N ILE A 56 6.92 11.08 -8.00
CA ILE A 56 6.17 11.41 -6.79
C ILE A 56 5.47 10.15 -6.30
N LYS A 57 5.80 9.73 -5.08
CA LYS A 57 5.27 8.51 -4.47
C LYS A 57 4.03 8.84 -3.63
N ILE A 58 2.88 8.39 -4.11
CA ILE A 58 1.59 8.53 -3.44
C ILE A 58 1.32 7.27 -2.61
N ASN A 59 1.51 7.39 -1.30
CA ASN A 59 1.25 6.33 -0.32
C ASN A 59 0.31 6.84 0.79
N GLY A 60 -0.91 6.31 0.80
CA GLY A 60 -1.94 6.74 1.75
C GLY A 60 -1.59 6.58 3.22
N ASP A 61 -0.79 5.58 3.57
CA ASP A 61 -0.40 5.35 4.96
C ASP A 61 0.47 6.47 5.53
N ASP A 62 1.24 7.17 4.66
CA ASP A 62 2.09 8.29 5.06
C ASP A 62 1.28 9.56 5.37
N TYR A 63 0.04 9.65 4.87
CA TYR A 63 -0.82 10.82 5.01
C TYR A 63 -1.63 10.82 6.30
N ARG A 64 -1.81 9.66 6.96
CA ARG A 64 -2.59 9.54 8.20
C ARG A 64 -2.12 10.51 9.28
N LYS A 65 -0.80 10.71 9.41
CA LYS A 65 -0.19 11.61 10.39
C LYS A 65 -0.56 13.10 10.20
N TYR A 66 -1.06 13.46 9.02
CA TYR A 66 -1.52 14.81 8.70
C TYR A 66 -3.00 15.02 9.04
N HIS A 67 -3.73 13.99 9.48
CA HIS A 67 -5.13 14.16 9.89
C HIS A 67 -5.24 15.25 10.98
N PRO A 68 -6.18 16.20 10.90
CA PRO A 68 -6.30 17.31 11.86
C PRO A 68 -6.47 16.88 13.32
N ARG A 69 -6.98 15.66 13.54
CA ARG A 69 -7.14 15.03 14.87
C ARG A 69 -6.17 13.87 15.13
N PHE A 70 -5.08 13.74 14.37
CA PHE A 70 -4.19 12.58 14.45
C PHE A 70 -3.65 12.34 15.87
N LYS A 71 -3.25 13.40 16.59
CA LYS A 71 -2.74 13.28 17.97
C LYS A 71 -3.78 12.69 18.92
N ASP A 72 -5.02 13.16 18.84
CA ASP A 72 -6.11 12.68 19.70
C ASP A 72 -6.49 11.24 19.34
N ILE A 73 -6.55 10.91 18.04
CA ILE A 73 -6.80 9.55 17.55
C ILE A 73 -5.73 8.59 18.09
N VAL A 74 -4.44 8.94 18.00
CA VAL A 74 -3.36 8.09 18.52
C VAL A 74 -3.39 7.99 20.05
N LEU A 75 -3.79 9.04 20.75
CA LEU A 75 -3.82 9.04 22.21
C LEU A 75 -4.97 8.19 22.78
N TYR A 76 -6.15 8.29 22.18
CA TYR A 76 -7.38 7.71 22.72
C TYR A 76 -7.86 6.46 21.97
N ASP A 77 -7.66 6.40 20.66
CA ASP A 77 -8.28 5.38 19.78
C ASP A 77 -7.25 4.75 18.81
N VAL A 78 -6.04 4.49 19.29
CA VAL A 78 -4.91 3.99 18.46
C VAL A 78 -5.25 2.71 17.68
N ASN A 79 -6.13 1.86 18.22
CA ASN A 79 -6.54 0.61 17.58
C ASN A 79 -7.40 0.87 16.33
N ASP A 80 -8.19 1.93 16.35
CA ASP A 80 -9.12 2.32 15.28
C ASP A 80 -8.55 3.44 14.41
N MET A 81 -7.29 3.86 14.64
CA MET A 81 -6.64 4.96 13.92
C MET A 81 -6.71 4.80 12.41
N ALA A 82 -6.52 3.58 11.90
CA ALA A 82 -6.60 3.31 10.47
C ALA A 82 -8.00 3.52 9.90
N GLU A 83 -9.05 3.23 10.66
CA GLU A 83 -10.43 3.45 10.25
C GLU A 83 -10.80 4.93 10.34
N ARG A 84 -10.52 5.56 11.48
CA ARG A 84 -10.82 6.98 11.73
C ARG A 84 -10.14 7.94 10.76
N THR A 85 -8.97 7.60 10.25
CA THR A 85 -8.23 8.45 9.28
C THR A 85 -8.49 8.10 7.82
N GLN A 86 -9.26 7.03 7.52
CA GLN A 86 -9.34 6.50 6.15
C GLN A 86 -10.02 7.47 5.17
N GLU A 87 -11.09 8.16 5.60
CA GLU A 87 -11.83 9.10 4.75
C GLU A 87 -10.94 10.27 4.32
N PHE A 88 -10.20 10.87 5.27
CA PHE A 88 -9.20 11.90 5.00
C PHE A 88 -8.12 11.44 4.02
N VAL A 89 -7.55 10.25 4.27
CA VAL A 89 -6.50 9.69 3.40
C VAL A 89 -7.01 9.49 1.98
N ASN A 90 -8.22 8.95 1.81
CA ASN A 90 -8.82 8.76 0.49
C ASN A 90 -8.97 10.10 -0.24
N ALA A 91 -9.52 11.11 0.44
CA ALA A 91 -9.69 12.45 -0.13
C ALA A 91 -8.35 13.09 -0.53
N CYS A 92 -7.29 12.92 0.28
CA CYS A 92 -5.95 13.38 -0.08
C CYS A 92 -5.41 12.65 -1.31
N ILE A 93 -5.51 11.31 -1.37
CA ILE A 93 -5.00 10.52 -2.52
C ILE A 93 -5.72 10.92 -3.80
N GLU A 94 -7.06 10.99 -3.78
CA GLU A 94 -7.86 11.34 -4.95
C GLU A 94 -7.47 12.72 -5.49
N ARG A 95 -7.33 13.72 -4.59
CA ARG A 95 -6.92 15.06 -4.99
C ARG A 95 -5.47 15.14 -5.44
N LEU A 96 -4.54 14.44 -4.77
CA LEU A 96 -3.13 14.37 -5.18
C LEU A 96 -2.98 13.75 -6.56
N ILE A 97 -3.64 12.63 -6.83
CA ILE A 97 -3.63 12.00 -8.17
C ILE A 97 -4.13 13.01 -9.19
N LYS A 98 -5.24 13.70 -8.92
CA LYS A 98 -5.80 14.68 -9.84
C LYS A 98 -4.83 15.83 -10.10
N ASP A 99 -4.41 16.55 -9.07
CA ASP A 99 -3.64 17.79 -9.20
C ASP A 99 -2.23 17.51 -9.75
N LEU A 100 -1.54 16.49 -9.23
CA LEU A 100 -0.20 16.14 -9.73
C LEU A 100 -0.23 15.59 -11.16
N SER A 101 -1.29 14.87 -11.54
CA SER A 101 -1.40 14.42 -12.93
C SER A 101 -1.75 15.54 -13.91
N ASP A 102 -2.54 16.54 -13.48
CA ASP A 102 -2.83 17.75 -14.26
C ASP A 102 -1.55 18.56 -14.53
N GLU A 103 -0.57 18.48 -13.63
CA GLU A 103 0.73 19.16 -13.75
C GLU A 103 1.82 18.35 -14.48
N GLY A 104 1.54 17.11 -14.90
CA GLY A 104 2.48 16.33 -15.71
C GLY A 104 3.61 15.64 -14.93
N TYR A 105 3.44 15.42 -13.61
CA TYR A 105 4.44 14.69 -12.81
C TYR A 105 4.39 13.19 -13.09
N ASN A 106 5.54 12.53 -13.01
CA ASN A 106 5.57 11.07 -12.92
C ASN A 106 5.11 10.62 -11.54
N LEU A 107 4.22 9.63 -11.50
CA LEU A 107 3.56 9.19 -10.28
C LEU A 107 3.84 7.71 -9.99
N VAL A 108 4.10 7.38 -8.73
CA VAL A 108 3.96 6.03 -8.20
C VAL A 108 2.73 6.04 -7.31
N ILE A 109 1.71 5.26 -7.63
CA ILE A 109 0.48 5.15 -6.84
C ILE A 109 0.50 3.81 -6.11
N GLU A 110 0.75 3.82 -4.80
CA GLU A 110 0.76 2.60 -3.99
C GLU A 110 -0.67 2.17 -3.63
N GLY A 111 -0.97 0.91 -3.90
CA GLY A 111 -2.21 0.27 -3.52
C GLY A 111 -2.02 -1.21 -3.19
N THR A 112 -3.03 -1.81 -2.59
CA THR A 112 -3.04 -3.27 -2.35
C THR A 112 -3.87 -4.03 -3.39
N LEU A 113 -4.36 -3.33 -4.43
CA LEU A 113 -5.25 -3.87 -5.47
C LEU A 113 -6.49 -4.59 -4.92
N ARG A 114 -6.93 -4.24 -3.71
CA ARG A 114 -8.12 -4.84 -3.06
C ARG A 114 -9.40 -4.59 -3.83
N SER A 115 -9.50 -3.44 -4.50
CA SER A 115 -10.59 -3.11 -5.41
C SER A 115 -10.02 -2.92 -6.80
N SER A 116 -10.14 -3.96 -7.63
CA SER A 116 -9.78 -3.92 -9.06
C SER A 116 -10.46 -2.74 -9.76
N GLN A 117 -11.73 -2.49 -9.47
CA GLN A 117 -12.49 -1.40 -10.10
C GLN A 117 -11.91 -0.01 -9.80
N VAL A 118 -11.46 0.24 -8.57
CA VAL A 118 -10.81 1.52 -8.23
C VAL A 118 -9.52 1.67 -9.03
N THR A 119 -8.69 0.61 -9.09
CA THR A 119 -7.45 0.63 -9.89
C THR A 119 -7.74 0.87 -11.37
N ILE A 120 -8.71 0.17 -11.96
CA ILE A 120 -9.10 0.30 -13.37
C ILE A 120 -9.63 1.71 -13.65
N ASN A 121 -10.48 2.26 -12.78
CA ASN A 121 -11.01 3.61 -12.95
C ASN A 121 -9.90 4.66 -12.92
N THR A 122 -8.98 4.58 -11.94
CA THR A 122 -7.84 5.50 -11.85
C THR A 122 -6.91 5.36 -13.06
N CYS A 123 -6.65 4.12 -13.51
CA CYS A 123 -5.89 3.83 -14.72
C CYS A 123 -6.51 4.54 -15.94
N GLN A 124 -7.83 4.38 -16.15
CA GLN A 124 -8.52 5.01 -17.27
C GLN A 124 -8.48 6.54 -17.22
N ILE A 125 -8.69 7.14 -16.04
CA ILE A 125 -8.61 8.59 -15.84
C ILE A 125 -7.22 9.12 -16.24
N LEU A 126 -6.15 8.39 -15.89
CA LEU A 126 -4.78 8.80 -16.23
C LEU A 126 -4.46 8.56 -17.71
N LYS A 127 -4.97 7.47 -18.32
CA LYS A 127 -4.88 7.25 -19.77
C LYS A 127 -5.54 8.37 -20.56
N ASP A 128 -6.71 8.83 -20.11
CA ASP A 128 -7.43 9.93 -20.75
C ASP A 128 -6.66 11.27 -20.66
N LYS A 129 -5.76 11.40 -19.67
CA LYS A 129 -4.80 12.51 -19.56
C LYS A 129 -3.51 12.30 -20.37
N GLY A 130 -3.39 11.20 -21.11
CA GLY A 130 -2.23 10.88 -21.94
C GLY A 130 -1.05 10.27 -21.18
N TYR A 131 -1.30 9.66 -20.01
CA TYR A 131 -0.25 8.97 -19.28
C TYR A 131 0.06 7.59 -19.87
N GLN A 132 1.33 7.19 -19.84
CA GLN A 132 1.71 5.78 -19.88
C GLN A 132 1.42 5.18 -18.50
N THR A 133 0.66 4.08 -18.46
CA THR A 133 0.23 3.46 -17.21
C THR A 133 0.77 2.03 -17.12
N ASP A 134 1.71 1.79 -16.21
CA ASP A 134 2.24 0.46 -15.95
C ASP A 134 1.82 -0.02 -14.55
N LEU A 135 1.58 -1.32 -14.41
CA LEU A 135 1.28 -1.97 -13.13
C LEU A 135 2.45 -2.85 -12.72
N TYR A 136 3.04 -2.59 -11.57
CA TYR A 136 4.04 -3.45 -10.94
C TYR A 136 3.47 -4.10 -9.69
N ILE A 137 3.58 -5.42 -9.60
CA ILE A 137 3.10 -6.20 -8.46
C ILE A 137 4.30 -6.90 -7.83
N VAL A 138 4.65 -6.52 -6.61
CA VAL A 138 5.69 -7.22 -5.85
C VAL A 138 5.04 -8.43 -5.17
N ALA A 139 5.46 -9.63 -5.53
CA ALA A 139 4.86 -10.87 -5.06
C ALA A 139 5.91 -11.87 -4.55
N ILE A 140 5.69 -12.36 -3.33
CA ILE A 140 6.44 -13.44 -2.70
C ILE A 140 5.49 -14.41 -1.96
N ASP A 141 6.02 -15.51 -1.43
CA ASP A 141 5.26 -16.47 -0.62
C ASP A 141 4.53 -15.77 0.53
N ALA A 142 3.22 -16.00 0.65
CA ALA A 142 2.36 -15.29 1.58
C ALA A 142 2.71 -15.55 3.06
N VAL A 143 3.19 -16.75 3.40
CA VAL A 143 3.66 -17.03 4.76
C VAL A 143 4.95 -16.27 5.05
N THR A 144 5.86 -16.21 4.07
CA THR A 144 7.10 -15.42 4.18
C THR A 144 6.82 -13.93 4.32
N SER A 145 5.96 -13.32 3.48
CA SER A 145 5.63 -11.91 3.61
C SER A 145 4.90 -11.58 4.91
N TRP A 146 4.07 -12.48 5.42
CA TRP A 146 3.43 -12.33 6.74
C TRP A 146 4.48 -12.21 7.84
N ASN A 147 5.46 -13.12 7.89
CA ASN A 147 6.54 -13.07 8.87
C ASN A 147 7.32 -11.75 8.80
N TYR A 148 7.55 -11.20 7.60
CA TYR A 148 8.16 -9.88 7.47
C TYR A 148 7.31 -8.75 8.05
N THR A 149 5.98 -8.86 8.02
CA THR A 149 5.13 -7.87 8.70
C THR A 149 5.28 -7.94 10.22
N ILE A 150 5.44 -9.14 10.78
CA ILE A 150 5.68 -9.36 12.22
C ILE A 150 7.04 -8.82 12.62
N ASN A 151 8.11 -9.22 11.92
CA ASN A 151 9.47 -8.76 12.22
C ASN A 151 9.59 -7.23 12.17
N ARG A 152 8.93 -6.58 11.20
CA ARG A 152 8.89 -5.11 11.12
C ARG A 152 8.22 -4.49 12.34
N ALA A 153 7.12 -5.08 12.82
CA ALA A 153 6.45 -4.61 14.02
C ALA A 153 7.30 -4.82 15.29
N GLU A 154 8.00 -5.95 15.40
CA GLU A 154 8.93 -6.21 16.52
C GLU A 154 10.10 -5.22 16.51
N LEU A 155 10.71 -4.95 15.36
CA LEU A 155 11.79 -3.97 15.24
C LEU A 155 11.35 -2.56 15.67
N LEU A 156 10.16 -2.12 15.24
CA LEU A 156 9.60 -0.83 15.67
C LEU A 156 9.37 -0.78 17.19
N LYS A 157 8.92 -1.89 17.79
CA LYS A 157 8.77 -2.03 19.24
C LYS A 157 10.12 -1.88 19.95
N GLU A 158 11.17 -2.52 19.44
CA GLU A 158 12.54 -2.43 19.99
C GLU A 158 13.11 -1.00 19.88
N MET A 159 12.76 -0.28 18.83
CA MET A 159 13.13 1.14 18.64
C MET A 159 12.33 2.11 19.52
N GLY A 160 11.34 1.64 20.28
CA GLY A 160 10.49 2.47 21.14
C GLY A 160 9.33 3.14 20.41
N ASP A 161 9.14 2.85 19.12
CA ASP A 161 8.01 3.35 18.33
C ASP A 161 6.74 2.52 18.61
N THR A 162 5.60 3.06 18.20
CA THR A 162 4.33 2.32 18.29
C THR A 162 4.21 1.36 17.10
N PRO A 163 4.33 0.03 17.30
CA PRO A 163 4.25 -0.91 16.20
C PRO A 163 2.84 -0.95 15.62
N ARG A 164 2.75 -0.85 14.29
CA ARG A 164 1.51 -1.05 13.55
C ARG A 164 1.47 -2.47 12.99
N LEU A 165 0.74 -3.34 13.68
CA LEU A 165 0.43 -4.67 13.19
C LEU A 165 -0.52 -4.60 12.00
N VAL A 166 -0.29 -5.47 11.02
CA VAL A 166 -1.26 -5.71 9.96
C VAL A 166 -2.32 -6.65 10.52
N PRO A 167 -3.62 -6.28 10.50
CA PRO A 167 -4.67 -7.20 10.92
C PRO A 167 -4.67 -8.46 10.06
N ILE A 168 -4.64 -9.63 10.68
CA ILE A 168 -4.48 -10.91 9.98
C ILE A 168 -5.65 -11.21 9.04
N ASP A 169 -6.86 -10.83 9.42
CA ASP A 169 -8.07 -10.91 8.60
C ASP A 169 -7.93 -10.08 7.31
N LYS A 170 -7.41 -8.85 7.42
CA LYS A 170 -7.14 -7.99 6.25
C LYS A 170 -6.03 -8.55 5.38
N TYR A 171 -5.01 -9.17 5.99
CA TYR A 171 -3.94 -9.83 5.24
C TYR A 171 -4.46 -11.06 4.49
N ASN A 172 -5.22 -11.91 5.16
CA ASN A 172 -5.85 -13.09 4.59
C ASN A 172 -6.78 -12.73 3.42
N TYR A 173 -7.57 -11.68 3.59
CA TYR A 173 -8.42 -11.15 2.53
C TYR A 173 -7.60 -10.74 1.30
N ILE A 174 -6.47 -10.04 1.48
CA ILE A 174 -5.60 -9.67 0.35
C ILE A 174 -5.07 -10.92 -0.34
N VAL A 175 -4.48 -11.87 0.38
CA VAL A 175 -3.88 -13.08 -0.23
C VAL A 175 -4.90 -13.86 -1.06
N ASN A 176 -6.13 -14.02 -0.55
CA ASN A 176 -7.17 -14.79 -1.22
C ASN A 176 -7.87 -14.03 -2.37
N ASN A 177 -7.76 -12.70 -2.44
CA ASN A 177 -8.42 -11.91 -3.48
C ASN A 177 -7.45 -11.33 -4.52
N LEU A 178 -6.16 -11.21 -4.21
CA LEU A 178 -5.18 -10.54 -5.07
C LEU A 178 -5.06 -11.22 -6.44
N VAL A 179 -5.10 -12.56 -6.50
CA VAL A 179 -5.07 -13.31 -7.77
C VAL A 179 -6.25 -12.91 -8.67
N ASN A 180 -7.46 -12.90 -8.12
CA ASN A 180 -8.66 -12.52 -8.86
C ASN A 180 -8.65 -11.03 -9.25
N SER A 181 -8.20 -10.14 -8.36
CA SER A 181 -8.03 -8.72 -8.68
C SER A 181 -7.09 -8.52 -9.87
N VAL A 182 -5.99 -9.27 -9.92
CA VAL A 182 -5.00 -9.19 -11.01
C VAL A 182 -5.60 -9.72 -12.31
N ASP A 183 -6.35 -10.83 -12.31
CA ASP A 183 -7.03 -11.32 -13.52
C ASP A 183 -8.05 -10.32 -14.06
N GLN A 184 -8.80 -9.66 -13.18
CA GLN A 184 -9.76 -8.62 -13.55
C GLN A 184 -9.07 -7.37 -14.13
N ILE A 185 -7.95 -6.94 -13.53
CA ILE A 185 -7.17 -5.81 -14.00
C ILE A 185 -6.52 -6.09 -15.36
N ASP A 186 -5.91 -7.27 -15.51
CA ASP A 186 -5.30 -7.72 -16.76
C ASP A 186 -6.35 -7.79 -17.88
N SER A 187 -7.51 -8.38 -17.58
CA SER A 187 -8.64 -8.48 -18.52
C SER A 187 -9.24 -7.14 -18.93
N ALA A 188 -9.09 -6.10 -18.10
CA ALA A 188 -9.59 -4.75 -18.42
C ALA A 188 -8.76 -4.07 -19.51
N GLY A 189 -7.50 -4.48 -19.71
CA GLY A 189 -6.65 -3.98 -20.80
C GLY A 189 -6.33 -2.48 -20.74
N CYS A 190 -6.46 -1.83 -19.57
CA CYS A 190 -6.21 -0.40 -19.42
C CYS A 190 -4.71 -0.07 -19.26
N PHE A 191 -3.91 -1.02 -18.78
CA PHE A 191 -2.47 -0.88 -18.54
C PHE A 191 -1.66 -1.13 -19.82
N ASP A 192 -0.62 -0.32 -20.02
CA ASP A 192 0.34 -0.48 -21.12
C ASP A 192 1.25 -1.68 -20.88
N ALA A 193 1.65 -1.90 -19.63
CA ALA A 193 2.34 -3.11 -19.19
C ALA A 193 1.93 -3.56 -17.79
N ILE A 194 1.94 -4.87 -17.56
CA ILE A 194 1.78 -5.48 -16.23
C ILE A 194 3.03 -6.31 -15.94
N HIS A 195 3.62 -6.06 -14.79
CA HIS A 195 4.82 -6.72 -14.30
C HIS A 195 4.57 -7.35 -12.94
N ILE A 196 5.01 -8.59 -12.78
CA ILE A 196 5.14 -9.22 -11.46
C ILE A 196 6.62 -9.32 -11.18
N VAL A 197 7.05 -8.83 -10.03
CA VAL A 197 8.46 -8.80 -9.63
C VAL A 197 8.64 -9.51 -8.29
N ASP A 198 9.81 -10.13 -8.11
CA ASP A 198 10.22 -10.63 -6.80
C ASP A 198 10.74 -9.51 -5.90
N ARG A 199 11.13 -9.88 -4.68
CA ARG A 199 11.67 -8.93 -3.69
C ARG A 199 12.97 -8.25 -4.12
N ASN A 200 13.73 -8.83 -5.05
CA ASN A 200 14.97 -8.27 -5.57
C ASN A 200 14.72 -7.48 -6.87
N SER A 201 13.48 -7.07 -7.13
CA SER A 201 13.05 -6.35 -8.32
C SER A 201 13.25 -7.14 -9.63
N LYS A 202 13.41 -8.47 -9.57
CA LYS A 202 13.52 -9.28 -10.79
C LYS A 202 12.13 -9.51 -11.37
N ILE A 203 11.98 -9.22 -12.66
CA ILE A 203 10.77 -9.50 -13.43
C ILE A 203 10.52 -11.02 -13.52
N ILE A 204 9.34 -11.43 -13.08
CA ILE A 204 8.78 -12.78 -13.16
C ILE A 204 7.72 -12.86 -14.27
N TYR A 205 6.92 -11.80 -14.45
CA TYR A 205 5.91 -11.67 -15.50
C TYR A 205 6.12 -10.34 -16.26
N PRO A 206 6.00 -10.31 -17.60
CA PRO A 206 5.66 -11.42 -18.48
C PRO A 206 6.75 -12.52 -18.47
N ASP A 207 6.31 -13.77 -18.64
CA ASP A 207 7.20 -14.89 -18.84
C ASP A 207 7.13 -15.41 -20.29
N ASN A 208 8.09 -16.23 -20.69
CA ASN A 208 8.16 -16.78 -22.05
C ASN A 208 7.20 -17.96 -22.28
N THR A 209 6.29 -18.24 -21.34
CA THR A 209 5.40 -19.41 -21.39
C THR A 209 3.97 -19.07 -21.81
N GLY A 210 3.65 -17.77 -21.92
CA GLY A 210 2.30 -17.30 -22.28
C GLY A 210 1.26 -17.51 -21.18
N ARG A 211 1.70 -17.79 -19.95
CA ARG A 211 0.82 -17.85 -18.77
C ARG A 211 0.24 -16.46 -18.49
N LYS A 212 -0.95 -16.42 -17.90
CA LYS A 212 -1.57 -15.17 -17.41
C LYS A 212 -0.87 -14.66 -16.15
N ALA A 213 -0.92 -13.35 -15.91
CA ALA A 213 -0.42 -12.72 -14.68
C ALA A 213 -1.01 -13.38 -13.42
N ALA A 214 -2.32 -13.67 -13.43
CA ALA A 214 -3.02 -14.31 -12.31
C ALA A 214 -2.42 -15.67 -11.93
N SER A 215 -2.07 -16.51 -12.92
CA SER A 215 -1.46 -17.82 -12.65
C SER A 215 -0.06 -17.71 -12.03
N ILE A 216 0.72 -16.71 -12.44
CA ILE A 216 2.01 -16.41 -11.83
C ILE A 216 1.82 -15.91 -10.39
N MET A 217 0.82 -15.03 -10.16
CA MET A 217 0.50 -14.54 -8.82
C MET A 217 0.11 -15.68 -7.88
N GLU A 218 -0.74 -16.61 -8.33
CA GLU A 218 -1.17 -17.76 -7.53
C GLU A 218 0.02 -18.63 -7.10
N GLU A 219 0.92 -18.93 -8.04
CA GLU A 219 2.17 -19.67 -7.76
C GLU A 219 3.05 -18.92 -6.75
N LYS A 220 3.27 -17.61 -6.97
CA LYS A 220 4.19 -16.81 -6.14
C LYS A 220 3.66 -16.54 -4.75
N LEU A 221 2.37 -16.28 -4.60
CA LEU A 221 1.73 -16.12 -3.29
C LEU A 221 1.66 -17.44 -2.53
N ASN A 222 1.61 -18.57 -3.24
CA ASN A 222 1.42 -19.89 -2.64
C ASN A 222 0.17 -19.93 -1.76
N VAL A 223 -0.96 -19.51 -2.35
CA VAL A 223 -2.24 -19.32 -1.64
C VAL A 223 -2.69 -20.60 -0.92
N GLY A 224 -2.45 -21.77 -1.52
CA GLY A 224 -2.73 -23.07 -0.90
C GLY A 224 -2.02 -23.25 0.44
N LYS A 225 -0.68 -23.07 0.46
CA LYS A 225 0.12 -23.15 1.70
C LYS A 225 -0.33 -22.12 2.74
N TRP A 226 -0.65 -20.89 2.31
CA TRP A 226 -1.17 -19.89 3.23
C TRP A 226 -2.47 -20.35 3.90
N ASN A 227 -3.42 -20.85 3.12
CA ASN A 227 -4.71 -21.31 3.64
C ASN A 227 -4.56 -22.54 4.56
N GLU A 228 -3.66 -23.47 4.24
CA GLU A 228 -3.34 -24.61 5.11
C GLU A 228 -2.76 -24.18 6.47
N MET A 229 -1.93 -23.13 6.48
CA MET A 229 -1.26 -22.64 7.69
C MET A 229 -2.05 -21.55 8.44
N TYR A 230 -3.17 -21.08 7.88
CA TYR A 230 -3.84 -19.87 8.37
C TYR A 230 -4.25 -19.96 9.84
N ASP A 231 -4.88 -21.06 10.25
CA ASP A 231 -5.37 -21.22 11.63
C ASP A 231 -4.22 -21.20 12.64
N ASP A 232 -3.11 -21.88 12.34
CA ASP A 232 -1.91 -21.87 13.19
C ASP A 232 -1.27 -20.48 13.29
N ILE A 233 -1.23 -19.76 12.17
CA ILE A 233 -0.70 -18.40 12.10
C ILE A 233 -1.62 -17.43 12.87
N ALA A 234 -2.93 -17.57 12.74
CA ALA A 234 -3.93 -16.76 13.42
C ALA A 234 -3.85 -16.95 14.94
N ASN A 235 -3.75 -18.19 15.41
CA ASN A 235 -3.59 -18.50 16.83
C ASN A 235 -2.32 -17.84 17.40
N LYS A 236 -1.18 -17.97 16.72
CA LYS A 236 0.08 -17.31 17.12
C LYS A 236 -0.02 -15.78 17.11
N PHE A 237 -0.77 -15.21 16.16
CA PHE A 237 -0.99 -13.77 16.09
C PHE A 237 -1.83 -13.25 17.27
N PHE A 238 -2.85 -14.00 17.71
CA PHE A 238 -3.61 -13.65 18.91
C PHE A 238 -2.71 -13.61 20.16
N ASP A 239 -1.82 -14.59 20.33
CA ASP A 239 -0.86 -14.60 21.44
C ASP A 239 0.07 -13.37 21.41
N LEU A 240 0.57 -13.01 20.22
CA LEU A 240 1.39 -11.81 20.02
C LEU A 240 0.62 -10.53 20.39
N GLN A 241 -0.65 -10.40 20.00
CA GLN A 241 -1.47 -9.25 20.36
C GLN A 241 -1.66 -9.14 21.88
N ILE A 242 -1.86 -10.26 22.57
CA ILE A 242 -1.98 -10.29 24.03
C ILE A 242 -0.68 -9.80 24.68
N ASP A 243 0.48 -10.29 24.26
CA ASP A 243 1.79 -9.84 24.77
C ASP A 243 1.99 -8.33 24.57
N MET A 244 1.67 -7.83 23.38
CA MET A 244 1.79 -6.41 23.06
C MET A 244 0.90 -5.53 23.96
N LEU A 245 -0.33 -5.96 24.25
CA LEU A 245 -1.24 -5.26 25.16
C LEU A 245 -0.74 -5.25 26.61
N GLN A 246 -0.19 -6.37 27.09
CA GLN A 246 0.39 -6.46 28.43
C GLN A 246 1.62 -5.57 28.59
N THR A 247 2.46 -5.47 27.57
CA THR A 247 3.66 -4.63 27.57
C THR A 247 3.31 -3.14 27.67
N ARG A 248 2.25 -2.69 26.97
CA ARG A 248 1.75 -1.29 27.04
C ARG A 248 1.21 -0.92 28.42
N LYS A 249 0.52 -1.82 29.12
CA LYS A 249 0.02 -1.57 30.50
C LYS A 249 1.17 -1.35 31.50
N LYS A 250 2.28 -2.07 31.35
CA LYS A 250 3.46 -1.89 32.23
C LYS A 250 4.16 -0.55 32.03
N HIS A 251 4.11 0.03 30.83
CA HIS A 251 4.73 1.32 30.52
C HIS A 251 3.86 2.52 30.93
N LYS A 252 2.52 2.40 30.93
CA LYS A 252 1.61 3.46 31.42
C LYS A 252 1.52 3.55 32.96
N GLY A 253 2.08 2.60 33.69
CA GLY A 253 2.07 2.54 35.17
C GLY A 253 3.36 3.03 35.84
N ARG A 254 4.28 3.65 35.09
CA ARG A 254 5.49 4.31 35.56
C ARG A 254 5.41 5.79 35.23
#